data_AF-A0A7C3XKS1-F1
#
_entry.id   AF-A0A7C3XKS1-F1
#
_cell.length_a   1.000
_cell.length_b   1.000
_cell.length_c   1.000
_cell.angle_alpha   90.00
_cell.angle_beta   90.00
_cell.angle_gamma   90.00
#
_symmetry.space_group_name_H-M   'P 1'
#
loop_
_entity.id
_entity.type
_entity.pdbx_description
1 polymer ?
#
loop_
_entity_poly.entity_id
_entity_poly.type
_entity_poly.pdbx_seq_one_letter_code
_entity_poly.pdbx_strand_id
1 'polypeptide(L)'
;MERGILLGYLSNGKSLHLPSSCFGYHFAFYGVTGSGKTRLAMKLAIEAENSGLRLIILDVEGEWKNIIPYLKSKTEYYATEKNLKVNPFELGD
;
A
#
# COMPACT_ATOMS: atom_id res chain seq x y z
N MET A 1 17.60 7.14 14.60
CA MET A 1 16.83 8.15 13.83
C MET A 1 15.65 7.42 13.22
N GLU A 2 14.42 7.76 13.61
CA GLU A 2 13.24 7.23 12.91
C GLU A 2 13.28 7.70 11.44
N ARG A 3 13.53 6.75 10.52
CA ARG A 3 13.54 7.01 9.08
C ARG A 3 12.10 7.05 8.58
N GLY A 4 11.53 8.24 8.43
CA GLY A 4 10.22 8.43 7.80
C GLY A 4 10.26 8.30 6.28
N ILE A 5 9.14 7.92 5.67
CA ILE A 5 9.00 7.77 4.22
C ILE A 5 8.90 9.14 3.57
N LEU A 6 9.71 9.39 2.54
CA LEU A 6 9.60 10.59 1.73
C LEU A 6 8.26 10.62 1.00
N LEU A 7 7.35 11.52 1.39
CA LEU A 7 6.09 11.75 0.67
C LEU A 7 6.33 12.61 -0.58
N GLY A 8 7.07 13.70 -0.42
CA GLY A 8 7.35 14.66 -1.49
C GLY A 8 8.12 15.87 -0.96
N TYR A 9 7.87 17.03 -1.56
CA TYR A 9 8.57 18.27 -1.25
C TYR A 9 7.55 19.40 -1.06
N LEU A 10 7.83 20.28 -0.11
CA LEU A 10 7.10 21.52 0.10
C LEU A 10 7.45 22.54 -0.99
N SER A 11 6.66 23.61 -1.13
CA SER A 11 6.90 24.67 -2.13
C SER A 11 8.26 25.38 -1.99
N ASN A 12 8.84 25.35 -0.79
CA ASN A 12 10.17 25.87 -0.50
C ASN A 12 11.31 24.85 -0.73
N GLY A 13 11.02 23.69 -1.32
CA GLY A 13 11.98 22.64 -1.63
C GLY A 13 12.32 21.70 -0.48
N LYS A 14 11.84 21.94 0.75
CA LYS A 14 12.10 21.02 1.88
C LYS A 14 11.36 19.70 1.69
N SER A 15 12.00 18.59 2.01
CA SER A 15 11.37 17.27 1.96
C SER A 15 10.30 17.12 3.05
N LEU A 16 9.20 16.49 2.68
CA LEU A 16 8.13 16.08 3.60
C LEU A 16 8.22 14.57 3.79
N HIS A 17 8.45 14.14 5.03
CA HIS A 17 8.50 12.73 5.40
C HIS A 17 7.31 12.36 6.28
N LEU A 18 6.70 11.20 6.03
CA LEU A 18 5.75 10.56 6.92
C LEU A 18 6.52 9.74 7.97
N PRO A 19 6.38 10.04 9.28
CA PRO A 19 6.99 9.21 10.32
C PRO A 19 6.48 7.76 10.25
N SER A 20 7.36 6.79 10.45
CA SER A 20 6.98 5.37 10.37
C SER A 20 5.97 4.97 11.44
N SER A 21 5.96 5.66 12.58
CA SER A 21 4.95 5.51 13.63
C SER A 21 3.53 5.79 13.12
N CYS A 22 3.37 6.55 12.04
CA CYS A 22 2.05 6.80 11.45
C CYS A 22 1.42 5.54 10.83
N PHE A 23 2.18 4.49 10.51
CA PHE A 23 1.62 3.22 10.03
C PHE A 23 0.82 2.45 11.08
N GLY A 24 0.91 2.84 12.35
CA GLY A 24 0.02 2.33 13.39
C GLY A 24 -1.42 2.88 13.32
N TYR A 25 -1.68 3.84 12.44
CA TYR A 25 -2.99 4.48 12.29
C TYR A 25 -3.62 4.19 10.92
N HIS A 26 -4.87 4.60 10.75
CA HIS A 26 -5.60 4.50 9.49
C HIS A 26 -5.31 5.69 8.56
N PHE A 27 -5.26 5.41 7.26
CA PHE A 27 -5.09 6.41 6.21
C PHE A 27 -6.32 6.44 5.31
N ALA A 28 -6.64 7.63 4.82
CA ALA A 28 -7.64 7.81 3.77
C ALA A 28 -7.09 8.77 2.72
N PHE A 29 -7.24 8.41 1.44
CA PHE A 29 -6.75 9.19 0.30
C PHE A 29 -7.94 9.72 -0.50
N TYR A 30 -8.07 11.04 -0.57
CA TYR A 30 -9.18 11.73 -1.25
C TYR A 30 -8.68 12.54 -2.44
N GLY A 31 -9.51 12.67 -3.48
CA GLY A 31 -9.18 13.40 -4.71
C GLY A 31 -9.94 12.88 -5.93
N VAL A 32 -10.02 13.69 -6.97
CA VAL A 32 -10.69 13.34 -8.24
C VAL A 32 -9.92 12.26 -9.01
N THR A 33 -10.53 11.64 -10.01
CA THR A 33 -9.84 10.71 -10.93
C THR A 33 -8.65 11.41 -11.59
N GLY A 34 -7.53 10.70 -11.75
CA GLY A 34 -6.28 11.27 -12.31
C GLY A 34 -5.42 12.08 -11.33
N SER A 35 -5.89 12.35 -10.10
CA SER A 35 -5.10 13.11 -9.09
C SER A 35 -3.93 12.33 -8.45
N GLY A 36 -3.75 11.06 -8.80
CA GLY A 36 -2.63 10.25 -8.29
C GLY A 36 -2.86 9.53 -6.95
N LYS A 37 -4.10 9.44 -6.46
CA LYS A 37 -4.45 8.69 -5.23
C LYS A 37 -3.84 7.28 -5.19
N THR A 38 -4.10 6.49 -6.22
CA THR A 38 -3.63 5.11 -6.31
C THR A 38 -2.11 5.04 -6.31
N ARG A 39 -1.43 5.95 -7.03
CA ARG A 39 0.03 6.03 -7.06
C ARG A 39 0.63 6.35 -5.69
N LEU A 40 0.02 7.28 -4.94
CA LEU A 40 0.48 7.60 -3.60
C LEU A 40 0.26 6.43 -2.63
N ALA A 41 -0.90 5.78 -2.68
CA ALA A 41 -1.20 4.61 -1.86
C ALA A 41 -0.23 3.45 -2.15
N MET A 42 0.05 3.19 -3.43
CA MET A 42 1.04 2.20 -3.88
C MET A 42 2.44 2.51 -3.35
N LYS A 43 2.90 3.76 -3.45
CA LYS A 43 4.20 4.17 -2.91
C LYS A 43 4.29 3.91 -1.41
N LEU A 44 3.27 4.28 -0.65
CA LEU A 44 3.24 4.02 0.79
C LEU A 44 3.20 2.53 1.12
N ALA A 45 2.47 1.73 0.36
CA ALA A 45 2.40 0.29 0.53
C ALA A 45 3.77 -0.38 0.27
N ILE A 46 4.46 -0.01 -0.80
CA ILE A 46 5.81 -0.49 -1.13
C ILE A 46 6.77 -0.16 0.01
N GLU A 47 6.78 1.09 0.47
CA GLU A 47 7.71 1.54 1.50
C GLU A 47 7.41 0.94 2.89
N ALA A 48 6.13 0.74 3.21
CA ALA A 48 5.69 0.03 4.42
C ALA A 48 6.17 -1.43 4.43
N GLU A 49 5.91 -2.15 3.34
CA GLU A 49 6.34 -3.55 3.19
C GLU A 49 7.87 -3.65 3.22
N ASN A 50 8.56 -2.77 2.51
CA ASN A 50 10.02 -2.73 2.47
C ASN A 50 10.67 -2.36 3.81
N SER A 51 9.87 -1.85 4.75
CA SER A 51 10.24 -1.57 6.15
C SER A 51 9.89 -2.72 7.10
N GLY A 52 9.40 -3.86 6.59
CA GLY A 52 9.09 -5.07 7.34
C GLY A 52 7.63 -5.21 7.79
N LEU A 53 6.73 -4.32 7.34
CA LEU A 53 5.31 -4.45 7.64
C LEU A 53 4.64 -5.46 6.72
N ARG A 54 3.68 -6.21 7.26
CA ARG A 54 2.84 -7.12 6.45
C ARG A 54 1.81 -6.30 5.67
N LEU A 55 1.69 -6.61 4.39
CA LEU A 55 0.81 -5.91 3.46
C LEU A 55 -0.25 -6.87 2.91
N ILE A 56 -1.51 -6.46 2.98
CA ILE A 56 -2.65 -7.13 2.34
C ILE A 56 -3.36 -6.06 1.51
N ILE A 57 -3.68 -6.38 0.25
CA ILE A 57 -4.28 -5.45 -0.70
C ILE A 57 -5.53 -6.10 -1.28
N LEU A 58 -6.65 -5.40 -1.17
CA LEU A 58 -7.89 -5.73 -1.89
C LEU A 58 -7.94 -4.87 -3.15
N ASP A 59 -7.60 -5.49 -4.28
CA ASP A 59 -7.44 -4.79 -5.57
C ASP A 59 -8.62 -5.07 -6.49
N VAL A 60 -9.63 -4.19 -6.44
CA VAL A 60 -10.84 -4.31 -7.28
C VAL A 60 -10.55 -3.97 -8.75
N GLU A 61 -9.65 -3.02 -9.00
CA GLU A 61 -9.36 -2.50 -10.35
C GLU A 61 -8.22 -3.26 -11.06
N GLY A 62 -7.48 -4.10 -10.34
CA GLY A 62 -6.39 -4.92 -10.89
C GLY A 62 -5.09 -4.15 -11.17
N GLU A 63 -4.96 -2.91 -10.66
CA GLU A 63 -3.80 -2.05 -10.90
C GLU A 63 -2.59 -2.37 -10.01
N TRP A 64 -2.80 -3.06 -8.88
CA TRP A 64 -1.79 -3.26 -7.84
C TRP A 64 -0.84 -4.41 -8.10
N LYS A 65 -1.16 -5.32 -9.03
CA LYS A 65 -0.19 -6.32 -9.51
C LYS A 65 1.13 -5.70 -10.02
N ASN A 66 1.07 -4.45 -10.47
CA ASN A 66 2.23 -3.72 -10.97
C ASN A 66 3.25 -3.37 -9.89
N ILE A 67 2.86 -3.37 -8.60
CA ILE A 67 3.80 -3.04 -7.52
C ILE A 67 4.58 -4.25 -7.00
N ILE A 68 4.16 -5.47 -7.34
CA ILE A 68 4.76 -6.73 -6.86
C ILE A 68 6.28 -6.78 -7.07
N PRO A 69 6.85 -6.36 -8.21
CA PRO A 69 8.31 -6.38 -8.41
C PRO A 69 9.10 -5.46 -7.47
N TYR A 70 8.43 -4.51 -6.79
CA TYR A 70 9.06 -3.56 -5.86
C TYR A 70 8.92 -3.98 -4.39
N LEU A 71 8.22 -5.08 -4.12
CA LEU A 71 8.06 -5.66 -2.78
C LEU A 71 9.24 -6.60 -2.50
N LYS A 72 9.76 -6.57 -1.27
CA LYS A 72 10.86 -7.44 -0.84
C LYS A 72 10.40 -8.84 -0.47
N SER A 73 9.23 -8.97 0.13
CA SER A 73 8.70 -10.26 0.54
C SER A 73 8.10 -11.02 -0.65
N LYS A 74 8.17 -12.35 -0.59
CA LYS A 74 7.43 -13.22 -1.51
C LYS A 74 5.95 -12.84 -1.45
N THR A 75 5.39 -12.47 -2.60
CA THR A 75 4.01 -12.00 -2.71
C THR A 75 3.14 -13.04 -3.38
N GLU A 76 1.97 -13.30 -2.79
CA GLU A 76 0.91 -14.08 -3.40
C GLU A 76 -0.11 -13.14 -4.03
N TYR A 77 -0.48 -13.41 -5.28
CA TYR A 77 -1.47 -12.62 -6.01
C TYR A 77 -2.56 -13.55 -6.56
N TYR A 78 -3.78 -13.30 -6.09
CA TYR A 78 -4.99 -13.99 -6.50
C TYR A 78 -5.74 -13.08 -7.47
N ALA A 79 -5.62 -13.35 -8.76
CA ALA A 79 -6.43 -12.71 -9.80
C ALA A 79 -7.86 -13.25 -9.78
N THR A 80 -8.81 -12.57 -10.40
CA THR A 80 -10.19 -13.08 -10.56
C THR A 80 -10.23 -14.44 -11.28
N GLU A 81 -9.33 -14.69 -12.23
CA GLU A 81 -9.17 -16.01 -12.86
C GLU A 81 -8.56 -17.09 -11.94
N LYS A 82 -7.91 -16.71 -10.84
CA LYS A 82 -7.42 -17.63 -9.80
C LYS A 82 -8.42 -17.64 -8.66
N ASN A 83 -9.29 -18.65 -8.69
CA ASN A 83 -10.45 -18.83 -7.82
C ASN A 83 -10.06 -18.85 -6.31
N LEU A 84 -9.90 -17.67 -5.68
CA LEU A 84 -9.82 -17.55 -4.23
C LEU A 84 -11.24 -17.77 -3.69
N LYS A 85 -11.54 -19.02 -3.32
CA LYS A 85 -12.81 -19.34 -2.66
C LYS A 85 -12.72 -18.92 -1.20
N VAL A 86 -13.36 -17.81 -0.86
CA VAL A 86 -13.58 -17.41 0.52
C VAL A 86 -14.89 -18.05 0.98
N ASN A 87 -14.85 -18.86 2.04
CA ASN A 87 -16.05 -19.42 2.67
C ASN A 87 -16.54 -18.48 3.76
N PRO A 88 -17.65 -17.74 3.57
CA PRO A 88 -18.12 -16.77 4.56
C PRO A 88 -18.71 -17.43 5.83
N PHE A 89 -18.91 -18.74 5.84
CA PHE A 89 -19.43 -19.50 7.00
C PHE A 89 -18.33 -20.18 7.82
N GLU A 90 -17.09 -20.14 7.33
CA GLU A 90 -15.94 -20.71 8.04
C GLU A 90 -15.26 -19.60 8.81
N LEU A 91 -15.66 -19.45 10.08
CA LEU A 91 -15.17 -18.40 10.97
C LEU A 91 -13.88 -18.82 11.72
N GLY A 92 -13.49 -20.09 11.61
CA GLY A 92 -12.31 -20.65 12.28
C GLY A 92 -12.50 -20.81 13.79
N ASP A 93 -13.74 -20.96 14.24
CA ASP A 93 -14.20 -21.15 15.63
C ASP A 93 -14.53 -22.60 15.99
#